data_AF-K1RUE7-F1
#
_entry.id   AF-K1RUE7-F1
#
_cell.length_a   1.000
_cell.length_b   1.000
_cell.length_c   1.000
_cell.angle_alpha   90.00
_cell.angle_beta   90.00
_cell.angle_gamma   90.00
#
_symmetry.space_group_name_H-M   'P 1'
#
loop_
_entity.id
_entity.type
_entity.pdbx_description
1 polymer ?
#
loop_
_entity_poly.entity_id
_entity_poly.type
_entity_poly.pdbx_seq_one_letter_code
_entity_poly.pdbx_strand_id
1 'polypeptide(L)'
;IYKGFNSTVSEVESLIAHLTNEQLLNKEATIHLLQEQMNPHFIYNTLETIYSLSELGRIEDVSTVTRAMSDFYRISLSEGRNEIPLGDAIKIAEYYLTIQCTRFRGKIHYDIKIPPQYNYMGRYFSRT
;
A
#
# COMPACT_ATOMS: atom_id res chain seq x y z
N ILE A 1 -20.08 9.97 -46.90
CA ILE A 1 -19.02 10.76 -46.23
C ILE A 1 -19.15 10.69 -44.70
N TYR A 2 -20.32 10.98 -44.12
CA TYR A 2 -20.55 10.89 -42.66
C TYR A 2 -20.32 9.50 -42.02
N LYS A 3 -20.64 8.40 -42.71
CA LYS A 3 -20.44 7.04 -42.16
C LYS A 3 -18.96 6.66 -41.96
N GLY A 4 -18.07 7.07 -42.87
CA GLY A 4 -16.64 6.79 -42.76
C GLY A 4 -15.94 7.69 -41.75
N PHE A 5 -16.38 8.95 -41.63
CA PHE A 5 -15.88 9.85 -40.59
C PHE A 5 -16.24 9.35 -39.18
N ASN A 6 -17.50 8.93 -38.98
CA ASN A 6 -17.91 8.36 -37.69
C ASN A 6 -17.19 7.04 -37.36
N SER A 7 -16.86 6.20 -38.35
CA SER A 7 -16.08 4.98 -38.07
C SER A 7 -14.66 5.31 -37.65
N THR A 8 -14.00 6.27 -38.33
CA THR A 8 -12.64 6.70 -37.95
C THR A 8 -12.61 7.37 -36.58
N VAL A 9 -13.64 8.14 -36.22
CA VAL A 9 -13.75 8.75 -34.89
C VAL A 9 -13.93 7.67 -33.82
N SER A 10 -14.79 6.68 -34.05
CA SER A 10 -14.98 5.55 -33.12
C SER A 10 -13.72 4.69 -32.97
N GLU A 11 -12.94 4.51 -34.04
CA GLU A 11 -11.65 3.81 -33.98
C GLU A 11 -10.63 4.57 -33.14
N VAL A 12 -10.56 5.90 -33.28
CA VAL A 12 -9.68 6.75 -32.46
C VAL A 12 -10.09 6.70 -30.98
N GLU A 13 -11.38 6.78 -30.67
CA GLU A 13 -11.88 6.65 -29.30
C GLU A 13 -11.55 5.29 -28.69
N SER A 14 -11.72 4.20 -29.46
CA SER A 14 -11.33 2.86 -29.02
C SER A 14 -9.83 2.75 -28.79
N LEU A 15 -9.02 3.33 -29.66
CA LEU A 15 -7.56 3.30 -29.52
C LEU A 15 -7.10 4.09 -28.29
N ILE A 16 -7.72 5.25 -28.02
CA ILE A 16 -7.46 6.03 -26.81
C ILE A 16 -7.84 5.22 -25.56
N ALA A 17 -9.03 4.60 -25.54
CA ALA A 17 -9.45 3.78 -24.41
C ALA A 17 -8.48 2.61 -24.14
N HIS A 18 -8.04 1.92 -25.19
CA HIS A 18 -7.04 0.86 -25.08
C HIS A 18 -5.70 1.38 -24.54
N LEU A 19 -5.20 2.50 -25.07
CA LEU A 19 -3.96 3.13 -24.58
C LEU A 19 -4.07 3.52 -23.10
N THR A 20 -5.21 4.07 -22.68
CA THR A 20 -5.42 4.42 -21.26
C THR A 20 -5.45 3.20 -20.36
N ASN A 21 -6.06 2.09 -20.81
CA ASN A 21 -6.09 0.84 -20.06
C ASN A 21 -4.70 0.20 -19.94
N GLU A 22 -3.94 0.16 -21.05
CA GLU A 22 -2.55 -0.29 -21.06
C GLU A 22 -1.67 0.54 -20.12
N GLN A 23 -1.85 1.86 -20.08
CA GLN A 23 -1.13 2.73 -19.14
C GLN A 23 -1.49 2.44 -17.68
N LEU A 24 -2.75 2.11 -17.38
CA LEU A 24 -3.19 1.73 -16.04
C LEU A 24 -2.54 0.41 -15.62
N LEU A 25 -2.61 -0.62 -16.46
CA LEU A 25 -1.99 -1.92 -16.20
C LEU A 25 -0.48 -1.82 -16.01
N ASN A 26 0.20 -1.01 -16.82
CA ASN A 26 1.64 -0.75 -16.65
C ASN A 26 1.96 -0.07 -15.32
N LYS A 27 1.13 0.88 -14.86
CA LYS A 27 1.29 1.52 -13.55
C LYS A 27 1.08 0.51 -12.42
N GLU A 28 0.05 -0.30 -12.50
CA GLU A 28 -0.24 -1.35 -11.51
C GLU A 28 0.91 -2.36 -11.42
N ALA A 29 1.41 -2.86 -12.56
CA ALA A 29 2.57 -3.75 -12.61
C ALA A 29 3.84 -3.11 -12.03
N THR A 30 4.08 -1.82 -12.32
CA THR A 30 5.21 -1.07 -11.77
C THR A 30 5.11 -0.92 -10.25
N ILE A 31 3.91 -0.61 -9.73
CA ILE A 31 3.66 -0.54 -8.29
C ILE A 31 3.89 -1.90 -7.65
N HIS A 32 3.43 -2.98 -8.27
CA HIS A 32 3.61 -4.34 -7.77
C HIS A 32 5.10 -4.73 -7.71
N LEU A 33 5.87 -4.44 -8.76
CA LEU A 33 7.32 -4.67 -8.77
C LEU A 33 8.05 -3.86 -7.68
N LEU A 34 7.66 -2.61 -7.46
CA LEU A 34 8.20 -1.78 -6.39
C LEU A 34 7.87 -2.35 -5.00
N GLN A 35 6.64 -2.84 -4.80
CA GLN A 35 6.24 -3.52 -3.57
C GLN A 35 7.02 -4.81 -3.34
N GLU A 36 7.26 -5.60 -4.38
CA GLU A 36 8.07 -6.82 -4.33
C GLU A 36 9.52 -6.54 -3.95
N GLN A 37 10.14 -5.48 -4.47
CA GLN A 37 11.50 -5.09 -4.07
C GLN A 37 11.55 -4.52 -2.64
N MET A 38 10.51 -3.80 -2.22
CA MET A 38 10.40 -3.33 -0.84
C MET A 38 10.27 -4.49 0.15
N ASN A 39 9.59 -5.59 -0.20
CA ASN A 39 9.31 -6.68 0.73
C ASN A 39 10.56 -7.29 1.40
N PRO A 40 11.59 -7.79 0.68
CA PRO A 40 12.80 -8.32 1.33
C PRO A 40 13.54 -7.25 2.13
N HIS A 41 13.74 -6.06 1.53
CA HIS A 41 14.50 -4.99 2.17
C HIS A 41 13.81 -4.44 3.42
N PHE A 42 12.48 -4.38 3.42
CA PHE A 42 11.70 -3.93 4.57
C PHE A 42 11.79 -4.91 5.74
N ILE A 43 11.78 -6.22 5.48
CA ILE A 43 12.01 -7.25 6.52
C ILE A 43 13.35 -7.01 7.19
N TYR A 44 14.44 -6.98 6.40
CA TYR A 44 15.79 -6.80 6.94
C TYR A 44 15.92 -5.50 7.74
N ASN A 45 15.44 -4.38 7.21
CA ASN A 45 15.50 -3.10 7.94
C ASN A 45 14.68 -3.09 9.22
N THR A 46 13.54 -3.77 9.23
CA THR A 46 12.68 -3.81 10.42
C THR A 46 13.31 -4.69 11.50
N LEU A 47 13.91 -5.82 11.12
CA LEU A 47 14.67 -6.68 12.03
C LEU A 47 15.91 -5.97 12.59
N GLU A 48 16.67 -5.25 11.76
CA GLU A 48 17.81 -4.43 12.21
C GLU A 48 17.37 -3.33 13.18
N THR A 49 16.19 -2.74 12.94
CA THR A 49 15.60 -1.76 13.86
C THR A 49 15.24 -2.41 15.19
N ILE A 50 14.59 -3.58 15.18
CA ILE A 50 14.26 -4.34 16.39
C ILE A 50 15.53 -4.69 17.17
N TYR A 51 16.56 -5.19 16.49
CA TYR A 51 17.86 -5.51 17.08
C TYR A 51 18.49 -4.27 17.74
N SER A 52 18.58 -3.16 17.01
CA SER A 52 19.12 -1.90 17.52
C SER A 52 18.34 -1.36 18.73
N LEU A 53 17.01 -1.48 18.71
CA LEU A 53 16.16 -1.05 19.84
C LEU A 53 16.36 -1.96 21.06
N SER A 54 16.56 -3.25 20.85
CA SER A 54 16.87 -4.23 21.90
C SER A 54 18.21 -3.91 22.56
N GLU A 55 19.25 -3.64 21.77
CA GLU A 55 20.59 -3.25 22.28
C GLU A 55 20.54 -1.95 23.10
N LEU A 56 19.60 -1.05 22.78
CA LEU A 56 19.38 0.20 23.51
C LEU A 56 18.45 0.05 24.72
N GLY A 57 17.95 -1.15 25.02
CA GLY A 57 17.01 -1.40 26.12
C GLY A 57 15.61 -0.79 25.91
N ARG A 58 15.25 -0.43 24.68
CA ARG A 58 13.96 0.20 24.33
C ARG A 58 12.86 -0.84 24.10
N ILE A 59 12.52 -1.58 25.16
CA ILE A 59 11.62 -2.75 25.09
C ILE A 59 10.20 -2.40 24.60
N GLU A 60 9.68 -1.21 24.93
CA GLU A 60 8.37 -0.76 24.45
C GLU A 60 8.37 -0.54 22.93
N ASP A 61 9.44 0.05 22.39
CA ASP A 61 9.60 0.26 20.95
C ASP A 61 9.82 -1.05 20.20
N VAL A 62 10.58 -1.99 20.78
CA VAL A 62 10.72 -3.35 20.26
C VAL A 62 9.34 -4.00 20.12
N SER A 63 8.52 -3.92 21.16
CA SER A 63 7.16 -4.49 21.16
C SER A 63 6.27 -3.81 20.12
N THR A 64 6.36 -2.49 20.00
CA THR A 64 5.61 -1.69 19.03
C THR A 64 5.96 -2.07 17.59
N VAL A 65 7.25 -2.09 17.25
CA VAL A 65 7.73 -2.41 15.90
C VAL A 65 7.42 -3.87 15.55
N THR A 66 7.64 -4.80 16.48
CA THR A 66 7.35 -6.23 16.26
C THR A 66 5.86 -6.45 16.03
N ARG A 67 5.00 -5.79 16.81
CA ARG A 67 3.55 -5.90 16.64
C ARG A 67 3.08 -5.29 15.31
N ALA A 68 3.54 -4.08 14.98
CA ALA A 68 3.22 -3.43 13.72
C ALA A 68 3.70 -4.27 12.52
N MET A 69 4.87 -4.90 12.61
CA MET A 69 5.38 -5.79 11.57
C MET A 69 4.51 -7.04 11.41
N SER A 70 4.11 -7.67 12.52
CA SER A 70 3.19 -8.82 12.50
C SER A 70 1.83 -8.45 11.88
N ASP A 71 1.28 -7.29 12.23
CA ASP A 71 0.00 -6.82 11.71
C ASP A 71 0.08 -6.45 10.23
N PHE A 72 1.16 -5.78 9.81
CA PHE A 72 1.46 -5.51 8.41
C PHE A 72 1.45 -6.80 7.59
N TYR A 73 2.24 -7.81 7.97
CA TYR A 73 2.33 -9.06 7.22
C TYR A 73 1.05 -9.87 7.24
N ARG A 74 0.31 -9.85 8.35
CA ARG A 74 -0.98 -10.55 8.41
C ARG A 74 -1.93 -10.05 7.32
N ILE A 75 -1.97 -8.73 7.07
CA ILE A 75 -2.85 -8.14 6.04
C ILE A 75 -2.22 -8.26 4.65
N SER A 76 -0.93 -7.94 4.51
CA SER A 76 -0.23 -7.95 3.22
C SER A 76 -0.12 -9.34 2.60
N LEU A 77 -0.16 -10.42 3.40
CA LEU A 77 -0.14 -11.80 2.93
C LEU A 77 -1.52 -12.47 2.95
N SER A 78 -2.54 -11.80 3.51
CA SER A 78 -3.87 -12.40 3.58
C SER A 78 -4.56 -12.42 2.22
N GLU A 79 -4.85 -13.64 1.78
CA GLU A 79 -5.89 -14.05 0.82
C GLU A 79 -5.63 -14.01 -0.69
N GLY A 80 -4.41 -13.78 -1.19
CA GLY A 80 -4.12 -13.98 -2.63
C GLY A 80 -5.12 -13.32 -3.59
N ARG A 81 -5.83 -12.28 -3.10
CA ARG A 81 -6.83 -11.53 -3.84
C ARG A 81 -6.06 -10.49 -4.65
N ASN A 82 -6.40 -10.37 -5.93
CA ASN A 82 -5.83 -9.33 -6.81
C ASN A 82 -6.23 -7.91 -6.39
N GLU A 83 -7.16 -7.76 -5.44
CA GLU A 83 -7.68 -6.46 -4.98
C GLU A 83 -7.68 -6.40 -3.44
N ILE A 84 -7.20 -5.27 -2.90
CA ILE A 84 -7.18 -4.98 -1.46
C ILE A 84 -8.24 -3.92 -1.10
N PRO A 85 -9.07 -4.14 -0.06
CA PRO A 85 -9.99 -3.12 0.43
C PRO A 85 -9.23 -1.87 0.86
N LEU A 86 -9.77 -0.68 0.54
CA LEU A 86 -9.15 0.60 0.88
C LEU A 86 -8.81 0.71 2.38
N GLY A 87 -9.71 0.23 3.25
CA GLY A 87 -9.48 0.24 4.69
C GLY A 87 -8.28 -0.60 5.13
N ASP A 88 -8.01 -1.71 4.45
CA ASP A 88 -6.86 -2.55 4.74
C ASP A 88 -5.56 -1.98 4.15
N ALA A 89 -5.64 -1.35 2.98
CA ALA A 89 -4.52 -0.59 2.42
C ALA A 89 -4.09 0.56 3.34
N ILE A 90 -5.05 1.26 3.95
CA ILE A 90 -4.78 2.31 4.95
C ILE A 90 -4.08 1.72 6.18
N LYS A 91 -4.58 0.61 6.74
CA LYS A 91 -3.94 -0.06 7.90
C LYS A 91 -2.51 -0.49 7.59
N ILE A 92 -2.27 -1.07 6.42
CA ILE A 92 -0.91 -1.44 5.96
C ILE A 92 -0.01 -0.20 5.96
N ALA A 93 -0.49 0.94 5.45
CA ALA A 93 0.25 2.18 5.45
C ALA A 93 0.54 2.70 6.87
N GLU A 94 -0.43 2.62 7.78
CA GLU A 94 -0.28 3.00 9.20
C GLU A 94 0.77 2.14 9.91
N TYR A 95 0.75 0.82 9.72
CA TYR A 95 1.77 -0.07 10.30
C TYR A 95 3.16 0.20 9.75
N TYR A 96 3.28 0.42 8.43
CA TYR A 96 4.53 0.81 7.80
C TYR A 96 5.07 2.12 8.38
N LEU A 97 4.24 3.14 8.49
CA LEU A 97 4.62 4.46 9.02
C LEU A 97 4.98 4.37 10.51
N THR A 98 4.31 3.52 11.29
CA THR A 98 4.67 3.24 12.69
C THR A 98 6.10 2.71 12.78
N ILE A 99 6.46 1.72 11.95
CA ILE A 99 7.80 1.15 11.91
C ILE A 99 8.85 2.21 11.54
N GLN A 100 8.59 3.02 10.50
CA GLN A 100 9.51 4.07 10.08
C GLN A 100 9.66 5.18 11.14
N CYS A 101 8.57 5.65 11.75
CA CYS A 101 8.63 6.68 12.78
C CYS A 101 9.45 6.23 13.99
N THR A 102 9.31 4.96 14.42
CA THR A 102 10.11 4.40 15.51
C THR A 102 11.58 4.28 15.11
N ARG A 103 11.89 3.78 13.90
CA ARG A 103 13.26 3.70 13.35
C ARG A 103 13.96 5.05 13.37
N PHE A 104 13.25 6.10 12.93
CA PHE A 104 13.78 7.46 12.88
C PHE A 104 13.59 8.25 14.19
N ARG A 105 13.17 7.59 15.27
CA ARG A 105 13.05 8.16 16.62
C ARG A 105 12.23 9.46 16.65
N GLY A 106 11.08 9.47 15.96
CA GLY A 106 10.18 10.62 15.91
C GLY A 106 10.67 11.78 15.03
N LYS A 107 11.74 11.62 14.24
CA LYS A 107 12.13 12.63 13.24
C LYS A 107 11.17 12.71 12.05
N ILE A 108 10.34 11.69 11.87
CA ILE A 108 9.31 11.65 10.83
C ILE A 108 7.96 11.82 11.52
N HIS A 109 7.15 12.72 10.97
CA HIS A 109 5.75 12.92 11.35
C HIS A 109 4.91 12.73 10.09
N TYR A 110 3.74 12.12 10.26
CA TYR A 110 2.81 11.89 9.17
C TYR A 110 1.38 12.24 9.58
N ASP A 111 0.57 12.57 8.59
CA ASP A 111 -0.86 12.81 8.73
C ASP A 111 -1.57 12.15 7.56
N ILE A 112 -2.58 11.32 7.85
CA ILE A 112 -3.35 10.61 6.83
C ILE A 112 -4.69 11.31 6.65
N LYS A 113 -4.87 11.98 5.50
CA LYS A 113 -6.11 12.66 5.15
C LYS A 113 -6.92 11.80 4.19
N ILE A 114 -8.04 11.28 4.68
CA ILE A 114 -8.98 10.50 3.87
C ILE A 114 -10.20 11.37 3.57
N PRO A 115 -10.54 11.60 2.30
CA PRO A 115 -11.75 12.34 1.95
C PRO A 115 -13.01 11.70 2.55
N PRO A 116 -14.00 12.48 3.01
CA PRO A 116 -15.17 11.98 3.73
C PRO A 116 -15.94 10.88 2.98
N GLN A 117 -15.97 10.95 1.65
CA GLN A 117 -16.63 9.94 0.80
C GLN A 117 -16.02 8.53 0.90
N TYR A 118 -14.79 8.43 1.41
CA TYR A 118 -14.09 7.15 1.61
C TYR A 118 -14.00 6.74 3.10
N ASN A 119 -14.49 7.59 4.01
CA ASN A 119 -14.34 7.41 5.47
C ASN A 119 -15.25 6.30 6.04
N TYR A 120 -16.27 5.85 5.30
CA TYR A 120 -17.26 4.86 5.74
C TYR A 120 -16.86 3.40 5.47
N MET A 121 -15.80 3.15 4.69
CA MET A 121 -15.40 1.78 4.32
C MET A 121 -14.46 1.11 5.35
N GLY A 122 -14.04 1.83 6.41
CA GLY A 122 -13.15 1.31 7.46
C GLY A 122 -13.85 0.64 8.67
N ARG A 123 -15.19 0.64 8.74
CA ARG A 123 -15.95 0.10 9.90
C ARG A 123 -16.75 -1.17 9.64
N TYR A 124 -16.80 -1.65 8.40
CA TYR A 124 -17.35 -2.97 8.08
C TYR A 124 -16.16 -3.92 7.90
N PHE A 125 -16.28 -5.17 8.36
CA PHE A 125 -15.24 -6.22 8.34
C PHE A 125 -14.34 -6.34 9.59
N SER A 126 -14.89 -6.05 10.78
CA SER A 126 -14.63 -6.92 11.93
C SER A 126 -15.88 -7.78 12.15
N ARG A 127 -15.94 -8.93 11.47
CA ARG A 127 -16.83 -10.07 11.76
C ARG A 127 -16.48 -11.24 10.84
N THR A 128 -15.53 -12.07 11.27
CA THR A 128 -15.63 -13.51 11.60
C THR A 128 -14.22 -13.95 11.99
#